data_AF-A0A959VNR2-F1
#
_entry.id   AF-A0A959VNR2-F1
#
_cell.length_a   1.000
_cell.length_b   1.000
_cell.length_c   1.000
_cell.angle_alpha   90.00
_cell.angle_beta   90.00
_cell.angle_gamma   90.00
#
_symmetry.space_group_name_H-M   'P 1'
#
loop_
_entity.id
_entity.type
_entity.pdbx_description
1 polymer ?
#
loop_
_entity_poly.entity_id
_entity_poly.type
_entity_poly.pdbx_seq_one_letter_code
_entity_poly.pdbx_strand_id
1 'polypeptide(L)'
;MAPLIAADASVRNPAFEVEGTDTAAWRSVGSSYLILVEYIESRFARAGLPELAWFDVLAALEASEEPVRPRDLLCRVRVTKSGLTRLLDRIETEGLIRRSR
;
A
#
# COMPACT_ATOMS: atom_id res chain seq x y z
N MET A 1 -17.89 -7.43 17.96
CA MET A 1 -16.54 -7.33 18.56
C MET A 1 -15.66 -8.36 17.87
N ALA A 2 -14.61 -7.95 17.17
CA ALA A 2 -13.67 -8.93 16.59
C ALA A 2 -12.90 -9.64 17.72
N PRO A 3 -12.65 -10.95 17.62
CA PRO A 3 -11.93 -11.67 18.67
C PRO A 3 -10.48 -11.15 18.78
N LEU A 4 -9.99 -11.03 20.00
CA LEU A 4 -8.57 -10.77 20.27
C LEU A 4 -7.78 -12.03 19.96
N ILE A 5 -6.69 -11.88 19.21
CA ILE A 5 -5.75 -12.96 18.94
C ILE A 5 -4.65 -12.88 20.01
N ALA A 6 -4.63 -13.84 20.94
CA ALA A 6 -3.53 -13.99 21.90
C ALA A 6 -2.50 -14.95 21.31
N ALA A 7 -1.25 -14.51 21.20
CA ALA A 7 -0.13 -15.42 20.97
C ALA A 7 0.22 -16.08 22.30
N ASP A 8 0.10 -17.41 22.37
CA ASP A 8 0.71 -18.18 23.45
C ASP A 8 2.24 -18.14 23.32
N ALA A 9 2.97 -18.36 24.42
CA ALA A 9 4.43 -18.42 24.45
C ALA A 9 5.02 -19.51 23.53
N SER A 10 4.18 -20.43 23.05
CA SER A 10 4.50 -21.47 22.07
C SER A 10 4.47 -21.01 20.60
N VAL A 11 3.97 -19.80 20.29
CA VAL A 11 3.91 -19.32 18.91
C VAL A 11 5.32 -19.12 18.36
N ARG A 12 5.70 -20.01 17.43
CA ARG A 12 6.91 -19.87 16.62
C ARG A 12 6.54 -19.52 15.19
N ASN A 13 7.36 -18.68 14.57
CA ASN A 13 7.29 -18.44 13.14
C ASN A 13 8.41 -19.25 12.48
N PRO A 14 8.07 -20.30 11.70
CA PRO A 14 9.04 -21.24 11.14
C PRO A 14 10.00 -20.59 10.15
N ALA A 15 9.68 -19.40 9.63
CA ALA A 15 10.60 -18.64 8.77
C ALA A 15 11.91 -18.29 9.49
N PHE A 16 11.92 -18.21 10.83
CA PHE A 16 13.13 -17.92 11.62
C PHE A 16 14.01 -19.13 11.90
N GLU A 17 13.57 -20.33 11.52
CA GLU A 17 14.27 -21.60 11.77
C GLU A 17 14.99 -22.11 10.51
N VAL A 18 14.80 -21.45 9.36
CA VAL A 18 15.40 -21.84 8.08
C VAL A 18 16.81 -21.25 7.95
N GLU A 19 17.84 -22.10 7.95
CA GLU A 19 19.21 -21.69 7.66
C GLU A 19 19.33 -20.97 6.30
N GLY A 20 20.16 -19.94 6.25
CA GLY A 20 20.35 -19.14 5.03
C GLY A 20 19.30 -18.06 4.79
N THR A 21 18.34 -17.88 5.70
CA THR A 21 17.41 -16.73 5.66
C THR A 21 17.88 -15.60 6.59
N ASP A 22 18.14 -14.41 6.04
CA ASP A 22 18.40 -13.21 6.86
C ASP A 22 17.09 -12.60 7.36
N THR A 23 16.48 -13.31 8.29
CA THR A 23 15.21 -12.95 8.87
C THR A 23 15.27 -11.70 9.75
N ALA A 24 16.44 -11.36 10.28
CA ALA A 24 16.67 -10.12 11.00
C ALA A 24 16.61 -8.91 10.04
N ALA A 25 17.26 -9.01 8.87
CA ALA A 25 17.15 -7.99 7.83
C ALA A 25 15.71 -7.83 7.34
N TRP A 26 14.99 -8.93 7.10
CA TRP A 26 13.57 -8.87 6.71
C TRP A 26 12.70 -8.11 7.73
N ARG A 27 12.85 -8.44 9.03
CA ARG A 27 12.15 -7.72 10.10
C ARG A 27 12.51 -6.24 10.10
N SER A 28 13.80 -5.92 10.00
CA SER A 28 14.28 -4.55 10.02
C SER A 28 13.70 -3.72 8.87
N VAL A 29 13.72 -4.26 7.65
CA VAL A 29 13.15 -3.60 6.46
C VAL A 29 11.64 -3.44 6.60
N GLY A 30 10.92 -4.50 7.03
CA GLY A 30 9.48 -4.45 7.23
C GLY A 30 9.06 -3.40 8.27
N SER A 31 9.71 -3.39 9.43
CA SER A 31 9.45 -2.40 10.49
C SER A 31 9.79 -0.98 10.03
N SER A 32 10.93 -0.80 9.36
CA SER A 32 11.34 0.51 8.84
C SER A 32 10.34 1.05 7.81
N TYR A 33 9.85 0.18 6.92
CA TYR A 33 8.82 0.54 5.95
C TYR A 33 7.52 0.99 6.64
N LEU A 34 7.03 0.24 7.63
CA LEU A 34 5.80 0.59 8.35
C LEU A 34 5.91 1.95 9.05
N ILE A 35 7.02 2.19 9.76
CA ILE A 35 7.29 3.45 10.44
C ILE A 35 7.36 4.61 9.44
N LEU A 36 8.04 4.40 8.30
CA LEU A 36 8.18 5.43 7.28
C LEU A 36 6.84 5.80 6.65
N VAL A 37 6.02 4.80 6.29
CA VAL A 37 4.68 5.02 5.73
C VAL A 37 3.83 5.81 6.72
N GLU A 38 3.76 5.39 7.98
CA GLU A 38 2.98 6.09 9.00
C GLU A 38 3.45 7.55 9.19
N TYR A 39 4.77 7.76 9.22
CA TYR A 39 5.35 9.09 9.33
C TYR A 39 4.95 10.00 8.15
N ILE A 40 5.03 9.49 6.91
CA ILE A 40 4.70 10.27 5.71
C ILE A 40 3.20 10.54 5.64
N GLU A 41 2.35 9.54 5.89
CA GLU A 41 0.90 9.69 5.95
C GLU A 41 0.48 10.75 6.98
N SER A 42 1.09 10.73 8.16
CA SER A 42 0.89 11.77 9.18
C SER A 42 1.29 13.18 8.70
N ARG A 43 2.35 13.28 7.89
CA ARG A 43 2.78 14.57 7.29
C ARG A 43 1.80 15.03 6.22
N PHE A 44 1.28 14.12 5.39
CA PHE A 44 0.29 14.41 4.36
C PHE A 44 -1.02 14.88 4.98
N ALA A 45 -1.54 14.15 5.97
CA ALA A 45 -2.75 14.53 6.69
C ALA A 45 -2.63 15.94 7.30
N ARG A 46 -1.49 16.28 7.93
CA ARG A 46 -1.24 17.62 8.49
C ARG A 46 -1.15 18.72 7.43
N ALA A 47 -0.78 18.37 6.20
CA ALA A 47 -0.75 19.28 5.07
C ALA A 47 -2.07 19.34 4.29
N GLY A 48 -3.09 18.58 4.71
CA GLY A 48 -4.37 18.47 3.98
C GLY A 48 -4.27 17.69 2.67
N LEU A 49 -3.24 16.85 2.51
CA LEU A 49 -3.01 16.02 1.33
C LEU A 49 -3.69 14.65 1.48
N PRO A 50 -4.05 13.98 0.36
CA PRO A 50 -4.61 12.63 0.38
C PRO A 50 -3.57 11.59 0.84
N GLU A 51 -4.02 10.35 1.02
CA GLU A 51 -3.17 9.22 1.43
C GLU A 51 -2.11 8.85 0.37
N LEU A 52 -0.99 8.23 0.76
CA LEU A 52 0.10 7.84 -0.16
C LEU A 52 -0.38 6.99 -1.33
N ALA A 53 -1.37 6.12 -1.11
CA ALA A 53 -1.94 5.31 -2.18
C ALA A 53 -2.50 6.17 -3.33
N TRP A 54 -3.01 7.37 -3.03
CA TRP A 54 -3.45 8.34 -4.04
C TRP A 54 -2.29 8.77 -4.93
N PHE A 55 -1.16 9.09 -4.31
CA PHE A 55 0.06 9.48 -5.02
C PHE A 55 0.62 8.32 -5.85
N ASP A 56 0.66 7.11 -5.30
CA ASP A 56 1.11 5.91 -6.02
C ASP A 56 0.28 5.67 -7.30
N VAL A 57 -1.05 5.85 -7.23
CA VAL A 57 -1.92 5.69 -8.40
C VAL A 57 -1.67 6.77 -9.45
N LEU A 58 -1.54 8.03 -9.05
CA LEU A 58 -1.27 9.13 -9.98
C LEU A 58 0.11 8.98 -10.64
N ALA A 59 1.14 8.63 -9.86
CA ALA A 59 2.48 8.38 -10.39
C ALA A 59 2.51 7.20 -11.37
N ALA A 60 1.78 6.12 -11.07
CA ALA A 60 1.69 4.96 -11.97
C ALA A 60 0.97 5.30 -13.29
N LEU A 61 -0.03 6.20 -13.24
CA LEU A 61 -0.73 6.70 -14.43
C LEU A 61 0.14 7.67 -15.23
N GLU A 62 0.85 8.58 -14.57
CA GLU A 62 1.77 9.54 -15.19
C GLU A 62 2.92 8.83 -15.93
N ALA A 63 3.44 7.74 -15.37
CA ALA A 63 4.47 6.92 -16.00
C ALA A 63 3.97 6.05 -17.18
N SER A 64 2.68 6.10 -17.51
CA SER A 64 2.09 5.28 -18.57
C SER A 64 1.93 6.06 -19.87
N GLU A 65 2.44 5.51 -20.96
CA GLU A 65 2.36 6.13 -22.29
C GLU A 65 0.97 6.02 -22.93
N GLU A 66 0.18 5.02 -22.52
CA GLU A 66 -1.17 4.76 -23.02
C GLU A 66 -2.19 4.65 -21.86
N PRO A 67 -3.51 4.83 -22.13
CA PRO A 67 -4.55 4.59 -21.15
C PRO A 67 -4.47 3.19 -20.53
N VAL A 68 -4.35 3.13 -19.20
CA VAL A 68 -4.15 1.88 -18.46
C VAL A 68 -5.47 1.34 -17.91
N ARG A 69 -5.69 0.03 -18.04
CA ARG A 69 -6.85 -0.60 -17.39
C ARG A 69 -6.59 -0.70 -15.89
N PRO A 70 -7.60 -0.49 -15.02
CA PRO A 70 -7.42 -0.57 -13.57
C PRO A 70 -6.77 -1.86 -13.06
N ARG A 71 -7.04 -3.00 -13.71
CA ARG A 71 -6.42 -4.28 -13.32
C ARG A 71 -4.90 -4.28 -13.51
N ASP A 72 -4.40 -3.56 -14.51
CA ASP A 72 -2.98 -3.52 -14.85
C ASP A 72 -2.24 -2.56 -13.89
N LEU A 73 -2.94 -1.58 -13.31
CA LEU A 73 -2.41 -0.74 -12.23
C LEU A 73 -2.15 -1.53 -10.95
N LEU A 74 -2.90 -2.60 -10.65
CA LEU A 74 -2.69 -3.39 -9.42
C LEU A 74 -1.31 -4.04 -9.33
N CYS A 75 -0.61 -4.20 -10.46
CA CYS A 75 0.78 -4.67 -10.48
C CYS A 75 1.80 -3.59 -10.11
N ARG A 76 1.37 -2.32 -10.01
CA ARG A 76 2.22 -1.14 -9.85
C ARG A 76 1.97 -0.38 -8.55
N VAL A 77 0.84 -0.63 -7.88
CA VAL A 77 0.42 0.09 -6.66
C VAL A 77 0.15 -0.86 -5.51
N ARG A 78 0.26 -0.36 -4.27
CA ARG A 78 0.14 -1.15 -3.04
C ARG A 78 -1.27 -1.11 -2.44
N VAL A 79 -2.31 -1.27 -3.28
CA VAL A 79 -3.71 -1.30 -2.85
C VAL A 79 -4.41 -2.59 -3.27
N THR A 80 -5.44 -2.96 -2.53
CA THR A 80 -6.32 -4.06 -2.92
C THR A 80 -7.14 -3.69 -4.15
N LYS A 81 -7.67 -4.68 -4.87
CA LYS A 81 -8.57 -4.45 -6.03
C LYS A 81 -9.76 -3.55 -5.67
N SER A 82 -10.44 -3.85 -4.56
CA SER A 82 -11.61 -3.06 -4.13
C SER A 82 -11.22 -1.68 -3.58
N GLY A 83 -10.01 -1.54 -3.03
CA GLY A 83 -9.43 -0.26 -2.67
C GLY A 83 -9.14 0.60 -3.90
N LEU A 84 -8.55 0.02 -4.94
CA LEU A 84 -8.21 0.73 -6.18
C LEU A 84 -9.44 1.31 -6.87
N THR A 85 -10.53 0.55 -7.00
CA THR A 85 -11.77 1.07 -7.62
C THR A 85 -12.25 2.33 -6.91
N ARG A 86 -12.38 2.29 -5.58
CA ARG A 86 -12.86 3.43 -4.78
C ARG A 86 -11.89 4.60 -4.83
N LEU A 87 -10.60 4.33 -4.86
CA LEU A 87 -9.57 5.35 -4.97
C LEU A 87 -9.65 6.06 -6.32
N LEU A 88 -9.74 5.31 -7.42
CA LEU A 88 -9.91 5.88 -8.75
C LEU A 88 -11.21 6.71 -8.87
N ASP A 89 -12.31 6.27 -8.27
CA ASP A 89 -13.58 7.03 -8.27
C ASP A 89 -13.42 8.38 -7.55
N ARG A 90 -12.69 8.43 -6.42
CA ARG A 90 -12.37 9.69 -5.73
C ARG A 90 -11.44 10.57 -6.56
N ILE A 91 -10.39 10.00 -7.15
CA ILE A 91 -9.44 10.75 -8.00
C ILE A 91 -10.15 11.37 -9.21
N GLU A 92 -11.09 10.63 -9.81
CA GLU A 92 -11.94 11.13 -10.90
C GLU A 92 -12.89 12.24 -10.43
N THR A 93 -13.43 12.12 -9.20
CA THR A 93 -14.28 13.16 -8.59
C THR A 93 -13.51 14.47 -8.36
N GLU A 94 -12.23 14.40 -7.99
CA GLU A 94 -11.33 15.57 -7.90
C GLU A 94 -10.87 16.09 -9.28
N GLY A 95 -11.31 15.46 -10.38
CA GLY A 95 -11.02 15.90 -11.75
C GLY A 95 -9.58 15.60 -12.23
N LEU A 96 -8.82 14.80 -11.50
CA LEU A 96 -7.41 14.51 -11.81
C LEU A 96 -7.24 13.42 -12.88
N ILE A 97 -8.25 12.58 -13.08
CA ILE A 97 -8.27 11.55 -14.13
C ILE A 97 -9.61 11.60 -14.87
N ARG A 98 -9.66 10.93 -16.03
CA ARG A 98 -10.92 10.67 -16.75
C ARG A 98 -10.92 9.24 -17.27
N ARG A 99 -12.05 8.54 -17.18
CA ARG A 99 -12.23 7.24 -17.82
C ARG A 99 -12.71 7.40 -19.25
N SER A 100 -11.94 6.89 -20.21
CA SER A 100 -12.41 6.63 -21.57
C SER A 100 -13.24 5.34 -21.57
N ARG A 101 -14.41 5.37 -22.20
CA ARG A 101 -15.22 4.16 -22.46
C ARG A 101 -14.70 3.38 -23.64
#